data_AF-A0A5D0T931-F1
#
_entry.id   AF-A0A5D0T931-F1
#
_cell.length_a   1.000
_cell.length_b   1.000
_cell.length_c   1.000
_cell.angle_alpha   90.00
_cell.angle_beta   90.00
_cell.angle_gamma   90.00
#
_symmetry.space_group_name_H-M   'P 1'
#
loop_
_entity.id
_entity.type
_entity.pdbx_description
1 polymer ?
#
loop_
_entity_poly.entity_id
_entity_poly.type
_entity_poly.pdbx_seq_one_letter_code
_entity_poly.pdbx_strand_id
1 'polypeptide(L)'
;MTVLDDWVTAACAELGLDPAQVPVPAVLGLAKDVAHQVLRPGAPVSAFLLGLAVGRGADPTETAERLSALAASWPVELGTETSS
;
A
#
# COMPACT_ATOMS: atom_id res chain seq x y z
N MET A 1 13.84 14.25 -12.00
CA MET A 1 12.45 14.29 -11.50
C MET A 1 11.57 13.75 -12.60
N THR A 2 10.71 12.80 -12.24
CA THR A 2 9.72 12.17 -13.13
C THR A 2 8.39 12.92 -13.03
N VAL A 3 7.49 12.71 -14.00
CA VAL A 3 6.11 13.24 -13.94
C VAL A 3 5.40 12.82 -12.64
N LEU A 4 5.73 11.65 -12.11
CA LEU A 4 5.18 11.18 -10.83
C LEU A 4 5.74 11.99 -9.64
N ASP A 5 7.03 12.32 -9.63
CA ASP A 5 7.63 13.13 -8.56
C ASP A 5 7.00 14.53 -8.52
N ASP A 6 6.77 15.13 -9.70
CA ASP A 6 6.10 16.43 -9.84
C ASP A 6 4.66 16.36 -9.34
N TRP A 7 3.93 15.31 -9.74
CA TRP A 7 2.55 15.09 -9.30
C TRP A 7 2.45 14.90 -7.78
N VAL A 8 3.31 14.06 -7.18
CA VAL A 8 3.32 13.84 -5.73
C VAL A 8 3.61 15.15 -5.00
N THR A 9 4.56 15.95 -5.49
CA THR A 9 4.89 17.27 -4.93
C THR A 9 3.67 18.19 -4.98
N ALA A 10 3.00 18.30 -6.13
CA ALA A 10 1.83 19.14 -6.31
C ALA A 10 0.63 18.68 -5.44
N ALA A 11 0.38 17.37 -5.38
CA ALA A 11 -0.69 16.80 -4.57
C ALA A 11 -0.44 17.00 -3.07
N CYS A 12 0.82 16.88 -2.61
CA CYS A 12 1.18 17.17 -1.23
C CYS A 12 0.97 18.64 -0.88
N ALA A 13 1.33 19.56 -1.78
CA ALA A 13 1.10 20.99 -1.58
C ALA A 13 -0.40 21.32 -1.42
N GLU A 14 -1.27 20.71 -2.24
CA GLU A 14 -2.73 20.87 -2.13
C GLU A 14 -3.29 20.32 -0.81
N LEU A 15 -2.74 19.20 -0.33
CA LEU A 15 -3.22 18.51 0.87
C LEU A 15 -2.53 18.98 2.16
N GLY A 16 -1.56 19.90 2.09
CA GLY A 16 -0.77 20.34 3.24
C GLY A 16 0.13 19.25 3.83
N LEU A 17 0.63 18.34 2.99
CA LEU A 17 1.51 17.24 3.38
C LEU A 17 2.97 17.55 3.05
N ASP A 18 3.90 16.96 3.80
CA ASP A 18 5.32 16.95 3.45
C ASP A 18 5.60 15.83 2.42
N PRO A 19 6.06 16.15 1.19
CA PRO A 19 6.40 15.15 0.19
C PRO A 19 7.45 14.13 0.65
N ALA A 20 8.35 14.52 1.57
CA ALA A 20 9.36 13.61 2.10
C ALA A 20 8.78 12.50 2.97
N GLN A 21 7.53 12.65 3.44
CA GLN A 21 6.82 11.64 4.22
C GLN A 21 6.04 10.64 3.36
N VAL A 22 6.03 10.81 2.03
CA VAL A 22 5.30 9.91 1.12
C VAL A 22 6.24 8.78 0.66
N PRO A 23 6.02 7.52 1.09
CA PRO A 23 6.88 6.40 0.72
C PRO A 23 6.51 5.89 -0.69
N VAL A 24 6.72 6.71 -1.73
CA VAL A 24 6.31 6.43 -3.11
C VAL A 24 6.77 5.03 -3.59
N PRO A 25 8.03 4.60 -3.40
CA PRO A 25 8.46 3.28 -3.85
C PRO A 25 7.68 2.13 -3.19
N ALA A 26 7.36 2.26 -1.90
CA ALA A 26 6.62 1.24 -1.16
C ALA A 26 5.16 1.15 -1.63
N VAL A 27 4.50 2.30 -1.84
CA VAL A 27 3.11 2.35 -2.35
C VAL A 27 3.03 1.73 -3.75
N LEU A 28 3.95 2.08 -4.64
CA LEU A 28 3.99 1.52 -6.00
C LEU A 28 4.36 0.03 -6.00
N GLY A 29 5.27 -0.39 -5.13
CA GLY A 29 5.62 -1.79 -4.91
C GLY A 29 4.41 -2.62 -4.50
N LEU A 30 3.69 -2.17 -3.46
CA LEU A 30 2.45 -2.81 -3.00
C LEU A 30 1.40 -2.88 -4.11
N ALA A 31 1.15 -1.78 -4.82
CA ALA A 31 0.19 -1.74 -5.91
C ALA A 31 0.56 -2.75 -7.02
N LYS A 32 1.85 -2.85 -7.35
CA LYS A 32 2.39 -3.82 -8.30
C LYS A 32 2.16 -5.25 -7.83
N ASP A 33 2.47 -5.57 -6.59
CA ASP A 33 2.34 -6.93 -6.05
C ASP A 33 0.87 -7.38 -6.06
N VAL A 34 -0.03 -6.52 -5.59
CA VAL A 34 -1.47 -6.81 -5.55
C VAL A 34 -2.05 -6.97 -6.96
N ALA A 35 -1.65 -6.12 -7.91
CA ALA A 35 -2.13 -6.21 -9.28
C ALA A 35 -1.71 -7.51 -9.97
N HIS A 36 -0.52 -8.04 -9.64
CA HIS A 36 0.03 -9.26 -10.24
C HIS A 36 -0.41 -10.54 -9.54
N GLN A 37 -0.49 -10.54 -8.20
CA GLN A 37 -0.72 -11.76 -7.42
C GLN A 37 -2.18 -11.93 -6.97
N VAL A 38 -2.93 -10.84 -6.78
CA VAL A 38 -4.31 -10.88 -6.24
C VAL A 38 -5.32 -10.60 -7.34
N LEU A 39 -5.44 -9.35 -7.79
CA LEU A 39 -6.26 -8.89 -8.91
C LEU A 39 -5.98 -7.42 -9.22
N ARG A 40 -6.03 -7.04 -10.51
CA ARG A 40 -5.69 -5.66 -10.93
C ARG A 40 -6.51 -4.56 -10.24
N PRO A 41 -7.84 -4.67 -10.09
CA PRO A 41 -8.61 -3.69 -9.32
C PRO A 41 -8.22 -3.56 -7.83
N GLY A 42 -7.49 -4.53 -7.27
CA GLY A 42 -7.06 -4.53 -5.88
C GLY A 42 -5.98 -3.51 -5.57
N ALA A 43 -5.16 -3.12 -6.57
CA ALA A 43 -4.07 -2.18 -6.38
C ALA A 43 -4.50 -0.83 -5.75
N PRO A 44 -5.49 -0.09 -6.31
CA PRO A 44 -5.95 1.16 -5.68
C PRO A 44 -6.61 0.94 -4.31
N VAL A 45 -7.30 -0.18 -4.10
CA VAL A 45 -7.93 -0.50 -2.81
C VAL A 45 -6.88 -0.73 -1.74
N SER A 46 -5.81 -1.47 -2.04
CA SER A 46 -4.70 -1.71 -1.11
C SER A 46 -3.92 -0.44 -0.78
N ALA A 47 -3.71 0.46 -1.75
CA ALA A 47 -3.10 1.76 -1.48
C ALA A 47 -3.94 2.62 -0.53
N PHE A 48 -5.28 2.60 -0.69
CA PHE A 48 -6.19 3.29 0.22
C PHE A 48 -6.18 2.67 1.63
N LEU A 49 -6.15 1.33 1.73
CA LEU A 49 -6.05 0.62 3.01
C LEU A 49 -4.73 0.92 3.74
N LEU A 50 -3.61 0.97 3.00
CA LEU A 50 -2.31 1.40 3.54
C LEU A 50 -2.41 2.81 4.13
N GLY A 51 -2.97 3.77 3.38
CA GLY A 51 -3.18 5.13 3.86
C GLY A 51 -4.08 5.21 5.10
N LEU A 52 -5.14 4.41 5.15
CA LEU A 52 -6.04 4.32 6.31
C LEU A 52 -5.38 3.74 7.56
N ALA A 53 -4.46 2.79 7.41
CA ALA A 53 -3.71 2.23 8.54
C ALA A 53 -2.66 3.21 9.05
N VAL A 54 -1.92 3.86 8.15
CA VAL A 54 -0.95 4.92 8.50
C VAL A 54 -1.64 6.08 9.20
N GLY A 55 -2.80 6.53 8.69
CA GLY A 55 -3.62 7.56 9.35
C GLY A 55 -4.13 7.18 10.75
N ARG A 56 -4.06 5.89 11.12
CA ARG A 56 -4.35 5.39 12.48
C ARG A 56 -3.09 5.16 13.33
N GLY A 57 -1.92 5.58 12.84
CA GLY A 57 -0.64 5.50 13.55
C GLY A 57 0.20 4.26 13.25
N ALA A 58 -0.11 3.49 12.21
CA ALA A 58 0.75 2.39 11.78
C ALA A 58 1.99 2.90 11.03
N ASP A 59 3.11 2.18 11.13
CA ASP A 59 4.31 2.50 10.33
C ASP A 59 4.04 2.24 8.84
N PRO A 60 4.31 3.21 7.93
CA PRO A 60 4.03 3.06 6.51
C PRO A 60 4.81 1.92 5.84
N THR A 61 6.07 1.72 6.21
CA THR A 61 6.96 0.75 5.58
C THR A 61 6.57 -0.66 6.03
N GLU A 62 6.44 -0.88 7.33
CA GLU A 62 6.02 -2.16 7.90
C GLU A 62 4.62 -2.56 7.38
N THR A 63 3.70 -1.60 7.30
CA THR A 63 2.34 -1.87 6.80
C THR A 63 2.36 -2.27 5.33
N ALA A 64 3.15 -1.58 4.49
CA ALA A 64 3.30 -1.92 3.08
C ALA A 64 3.92 -3.32 2.90
N GLU A 65 4.98 -3.64 3.67
CA GLU A 65 5.64 -4.95 3.64
C GLU A 65 4.68 -6.08 4.03
N ARG A 66 3.89 -5.90 5.09
CA ARG A 66 2.88 -6.89 5.53
C ARG A 66 1.81 -7.12 4.47
N LEU A 67 1.34 -6.07 3.80
CA LEU A 67 0.35 -6.18 2.72
C LEU A 67 0.95 -6.82 1.46
N SER A 68 2.20 -6.51 1.11
CA SER A 68 2.92 -7.17 0.01
C SER A 68 3.15 -8.66 0.31
N ALA A 69 3.54 -9.01 1.53
CA ALA A 69 3.68 -10.42 1.94
C ALA A 69 2.35 -11.17 1.87
N LEU A 70 1.24 -10.53 2.25
CA LEU A 70 -0.10 -11.09 2.11
C LEU A 70 -0.49 -11.30 0.64
N ALA A 71 -0.17 -10.35 -0.24
CA ALA A 71 -0.41 -10.49 -1.68
C ALA A 71 0.41 -11.63 -2.29
N ALA A 72 1.66 -11.80 -1.86
CA ALA A 72 2.56 -12.85 -2.35
C ALA A 72 2.12 -14.28 -1.98
N SER A 73 1.39 -14.46 -0.88
CA SER A 73 0.85 -15.75 -0.44
C SER A 73 -0.61 -15.98 -0.84
N TRP A 74 -1.17 -15.14 -1.71
CA TRP A 74 -2.56 -15.22 -2.14
C TRP A 74 -2.81 -16.34 -3.17
N PRO A 75 -3.90 -17.13 -3.09
CA PRO A 75 -4.95 -17.09 -2.07
C PRO A 75 -4.45 -17.61 -0.72
N VAL A 76 -4.67 -16.80 0.32
CA VAL A 76 -4.44 -17.24 1.68
C VAL A 76 -5.49 -18.28 2.01
N GLU A 77 -5.06 -19.49 2.37
CA GLU A 77 -5.93 -20.37 3.14
C GLU A 77 -6.16 -19.69 4.50
N LEU A 78 -7.26 -18.95 4.60
CA LEU A 78 -7.76 -18.44 5.87
C LEU A 78 -8.07 -19.69 6.68
N GLY A 79 -7.16 -20.03 7.60
CA GLY A 79 -7.21 -21.28 8.35
C GLY A 79 -8.62 -21.52 8.84
N THR A 80 -9.20 -22.65 8.42
CA THR A 80 -10.28 -23.28 9.16
C THR A 80 -9.80 -23.35 10.60
N GLU A 81 -10.48 -22.66 11.52
CA GLU A 81 -10.35 -22.94 12.93
C GLU A 81 -10.71 -24.42 13.12
N THR A 82 -9.70 -25.28 13.11
CA THR A 82 -9.80 -26.61 13.68
C THR A 82 -10.05 -26.38 15.17
N SER A 83 -11.31 -26.50 15.55
CA SER A 83 -11.77 -26.75 16.90
C SER A 83 -10.82 -27.71 17.62
N SER A 84 -10.13 -27.25 18.66
CA SER A 84 -9.76 -28.01 19.87
C SER A 84 -9.17 -27.09 20.93
#